data_AF-A0A9W5YSM7-F1
#
_entry.id   AF-A0A9W5YSM7-F1
#
_cell.length_a   1.000
_cell.length_b   1.000
_cell.length_c   1.000
_cell.angle_alpha   90.00
_cell.angle_beta   90.00
_cell.angle_gamma   90.00
#
_symmetry.space_group_name_H-M   'P 1'
#
loop_
_entity.id
_entity.type
_entity.pdbx_description
1 polymer ?
#
loop_
_entity_poly.entity_id
_entity_poly.type
_entity_poly.pdbx_seq_one_letter_code
_entity_poly.pdbx_strand_id
1 'polypeptide(L)'
;MTYNARVTVIVPGSSNTSDLCSSSTVKVPEGEKEVFLVFAADTNYDASNGNAKASFSFRGVDPYMKVLQTATNAAQKSYSALKSSHVKDYQGVFGKFTLTLPDPNGSADRPTTELLSSYTQPGDPYVENLLFDYGRYLFISSSRPGSLPPNLQGLWTESYSPAWSGDYHANINLQMNHWAVDQTGLGELTEPLWAYMAETWMPRGAETAELLYGTSEGWVTHDEMNTFGHTAMKDDAQWANYPATNAWMSHHVWDHFDYSQDSAWYRQTGYPILKGAAQFWLSQLVKDEYFKDGTLVVNPCNSPEHGPTTFGCTHYQQLIWELFDHVLQGWTASGDNDISFKNAITSKLSTLDPGIHIGSWGQIQEWKLDIDVKNDTHRHLSNLYGWYPGYIISSVHGSNNTITDAVKTTLYSRGTGVEDSNTGWAKVWRSACWALLNVTDEAYSELSLAIQDNFAENGFDMYSGSPPFQIDANFGLVGAMIQMLIRDLDRSNADATSGKIQAVLLGPAIPAAWGDGSVDGLRLRDGGVVSFHWDEDGVVDSCKADLSARGSDVSRVEFYVAGGQTIDCASP
;
A
#
# COMPACT_ATOMS: atom_id res chain seq x y z
N MET A 1 29.81 -2.45 1.28
CA MET A 1 28.98 -3.24 2.20
C MET A 1 29.68 -4.55 2.45
N THR A 2 29.63 -5.09 3.66
CA THR A 2 30.03 -6.47 3.98
C THR A 2 28.80 -7.25 4.40
N TYR A 3 28.79 -8.55 4.11
CA TYR A 3 27.76 -9.46 4.55
C TYR A 3 28.40 -10.65 5.26
N ASN A 4 27.66 -11.25 6.19
CA ASN A 4 28.03 -12.52 6.80
C ASN A 4 26.80 -13.42 6.80
N ALA A 5 26.97 -14.68 6.41
CA ALA A 5 25.94 -15.70 6.47
C ALA A 5 26.54 -16.96 7.11
N ARG A 6 25.76 -17.60 7.98
CA ARG A 6 26.18 -18.77 8.75
C ARG A 6 25.08 -19.81 8.76
N VAL A 7 25.49 -21.06 8.62
CA VAL A 7 24.65 -22.24 8.86
C VAL A 7 25.23 -23.00 10.05
N THR A 8 24.39 -23.28 11.04
CA THR A 8 24.72 -24.17 12.16
C THR A 8 23.91 -25.45 12.02
N VAL A 9 24.58 -26.60 12.12
CA VAL A 9 23.99 -27.92 11.94
C VAL A 9 23.85 -28.59 13.29
N ILE A 10 22.63 -29.03 13.59
CA ILE A 10 22.28 -29.62 14.88
C ILE A 10 21.79 -31.03 14.62
N VAL A 11 22.43 -31.98 15.31
CA VAL A 11 22.11 -33.40 15.22
C VAL A 11 21.57 -33.85 16.59
N PRO A 12 20.25 -34.00 16.75
CA PRO A 12 19.63 -34.26 18.04
C PRO A 12 20.14 -35.55 18.68
N GLY A 13 20.52 -35.49 19.96
CA GLY A 13 21.01 -36.65 20.70
C GLY A 13 22.45 -37.06 20.38
N SER A 14 23.09 -36.43 19.41
CA SER A 14 24.52 -36.63 19.16
C SER A 14 25.34 -35.99 20.27
N SER A 15 26.11 -36.80 21.01
CA SER A 15 27.13 -36.31 21.94
C SER A 15 28.41 -35.85 21.23
N ASN A 16 28.45 -35.99 19.91
CA ASN A 16 29.64 -35.71 19.11
C ASN A 16 29.71 -34.21 18.81
N THR A 17 30.59 -33.51 19.53
CA THR A 17 30.85 -32.07 19.35
C THR A 17 31.84 -31.79 18.21
N SER A 18 32.15 -32.78 17.37
CA SER A 18 33.06 -32.61 16.24
C SER A 18 32.46 -31.64 15.23
N ASP A 19 33.29 -30.71 14.74
CA ASP A 19 32.91 -29.81 13.65
C ASP A 19 32.44 -30.64 12.43
N LEU A 20 31.14 -30.56 12.12
CA LEU A 20 30.52 -31.25 11.00
C LEU A 20 30.81 -30.54 9.67
N CYS A 21 31.45 -29.37 9.72
CA CYS A 21 31.80 -28.58 8.54
C CYS A 21 33.17 -29.03 7.98
N SER A 22 33.24 -29.13 6.65
CA SER A 22 34.49 -29.08 5.88
C SER A 22 34.68 -27.68 5.29
N SER A 23 35.70 -27.47 4.45
CA SER A 23 35.95 -26.18 3.79
C SER A 23 34.79 -25.67 2.91
N SER A 24 33.86 -26.54 2.48
CA SER A 24 32.71 -26.13 1.63
C SER A 24 31.43 -26.96 1.79
N THR A 25 31.40 -27.96 2.69
CA THR A 25 30.23 -28.84 2.86
C THR A 25 29.99 -29.15 4.32
N VAL A 26 28.73 -29.36 4.70
CA VAL A 26 28.38 -29.99 5.98
C VAL A 26 28.26 -31.50 5.78
N LYS A 27 28.93 -32.29 6.62
CA LYS A 27 28.79 -33.75 6.67
C LYS A 27 27.92 -34.15 7.85
N VAL A 28 26.72 -34.64 7.57
CA VAL A 28 25.87 -35.29 8.56
C VAL A 28 26.42 -36.71 8.82
N PRO A 29 26.68 -37.12 10.07
CA PRO A 29 27.15 -38.46 10.37
C PRO A 29 26.18 -39.55 9.89
N GLU A 30 26.72 -40.72 9.54
CA GLU A 30 25.92 -41.88 9.12
C GLU A 30 25.11 -42.42 10.31
N GLY A 31 23.82 -42.73 10.08
CA GLY A 31 22.91 -43.27 11.10
C GLY A 31 22.01 -42.22 11.77
N GLU A 32 22.21 -40.93 11.49
CA GLU A 32 21.34 -39.85 11.98
C GLU A 32 20.00 -39.85 11.24
N LYS A 33 18.90 -39.74 11.99
CA LYS A 33 17.52 -39.77 11.46
C LYS A 33 16.90 -38.38 11.29
N GLU A 34 17.46 -37.39 11.98
CA GLU A 34 16.97 -36.01 11.99
C GLU A 34 18.15 -35.05 12.03
N VAL A 35 18.03 -33.95 11.29
CA VAL A 35 19.00 -32.85 11.29
C VAL A 35 18.24 -31.54 11.25
N PHE A 36 18.68 -30.58 12.06
CA PHE A 36 18.16 -29.21 12.01
C PHE A 36 19.26 -28.26 11.53
N LEU A 37 18.87 -27.35 10.64
CA LEU A 37 19.74 -26.29 10.13
C LEU A 37 19.24 -24.95 10.67
N VAL A 38 20.14 -24.18 11.25
CA VAL A 38 19.88 -22.80 11.65
C VAL A 38 20.66 -21.88 10.73
N PHE A 39 19.94 -21.06 9.98
CA PHE A 39 20.51 -20.03 9.11
C PHE A 39 20.43 -18.68 9.80
N ALA A 40 21.52 -17.91 9.77
CA ALA A 40 21.54 -16.51 10.16
C ALA A 40 22.38 -15.73 9.16
N ALA A 41 21.90 -14.57 8.73
CA ALA A 41 22.64 -13.68 7.84
C ALA A 41 22.37 -12.23 8.23
N ASP A 42 23.36 -11.37 7.98
CA ASP A 42 23.24 -9.93 8.17
C ASP A 42 24.28 -9.19 7.31
N THR A 43 24.09 -7.89 7.16
CA THR A 43 25.05 -6.99 6.52
C THR A 43 25.51 -5.93 7.53
N ASN A 44 26.53 -5.14 7.17
CA ASN A 44 26.79 -3.90 7.92
C ASN A 44 25.98 -2.72 7.42
N TYR A 45 24.83 -2.92 6.77
CA TYR A 45 23.95 -1.80 6.37
C TYR A 45 23.39 -1.10 7.60
N ASP A 46 23.42 0.22 7.59
CA ASP A 46 22.87 1.07 8.65
C ASP A 46 22.37 2.39 8.04
N ALA A 47 21.06 2.52 7.89
CA ALA A 47 20.40 3.68 7.29
C ALA A 47 20.67 4.98 8.08
N SER A 48 20.85 4.89 9.41
CA SER A 48 21.19 6.03 10.26
C SER A 48 22.56 6.65 9.95
N ASN A 49 23.42 5.94 9.20
CA ASN A 49 24.71 6.44 8.69
C ASN A 49 24.63 6.95 7.24
N GLY A 50 23.42 7.18 6.73
CA GLY A 50 23.12 7.79 5.43
C GLY A 50 23.19 9.32 5.39
N ASN A 51 23.97 9.95 6.27
CA ASN A 51 24.03 11.42 6.43
C ASN A 51 25.46 11.98 6.30
N ALA A 52 25.57 13.31 6.22
CA ALA A 52 26.86 14.00 6.04
C ALA A 52 27.90 13.69 7.14
N LYS A 53 27.46 13.53 8.40
CA LYS A 53 28.35 13.21 9.53
C LYS A 53 29.04 11.85 9.35
N ALA A 54 28.31 10.87 8.79
CA ALA A 54 28.83 9.55 8.45
C ALA A 54 29.32 9.45 7.00
N SER A 55 29.51 10.59 6.31
CA SER A 55 29.90 10.69 4.91
C SER A 55 29.03 9.82 3.98
N PHE A 56 27.73 9.73 4.28
CA PHE A 56 26.76 8.94 3.52
C PHE A 56 27.20 7.48 3.32
N SER A 57 27.83 6.89 4.33
CA SER A 57 28.44 5.56 4.20
C SER A 57 27.41 4.43 4.17
N PHE A 58 26.26 4.61 4.84
CA PHE A 58 25.27 3.57 5.11
C PHE A 58 25.87 2.32 5.77
N ARG A 59 26.99 2.47 6.48
CA ARG A 59 27.76 1.37 7.06
C ARG A 59 27.79 1.47 8.57
N GLY A 60 27.28 0.44 9.22
CA GLY A 60 27.43 0.17 10.64
C GLY A 60 28.59 -0.77 10.94
N VAL A 61 28.47 -1.48 12.06
CA VAL A 61 29.47 -2.43 12.58
C VAL A 61 29.52 -3.70 11.72
N ASP A 62 30.69 -4.34 11.65
CA ASP A 62 30.84 -5.64 11.01
C ASP A 62 29.83 -6.67 11.57
N PRO A 63 29.07 -7.38 10.70
CA PRO A 63 27.97 -8.23 11.14
C PRO A 63 28.43 -9.55 11.78
N TYR A 64 29.72 -9.93 11.66
CA TYR A 64 30.22 -11.26 12.04
C TYR A 64 29.79 -11.69 13.44
N MET A 65 30.02 -10.84 14.46
CA MET A 65 29.71 -11.19 15.85
C MET A 65 28.19 -11.30 16.09
N LYS A 66 27.38 -10.45 15.46
CA LYS A 66 25.91 -10.49 15.57
C LYS A 66 25.34 -11.76 14.94
N VAL A 67 25.83 -12.14 13.75
CA VAL A 67 25.43 -13.37 13.06
C VAL A 67 25.85 -14.61 13.85
N LEU A 68 27.09 -14.66 14.35
CA LEU A 68 27.58 -15.75 15.19
C LEU A 68 26.72 -15.92 16.46
N GLN A 69 26.43 -14.83 17.17
CA GLN A 69 25.63 -14.88 18.40
C GLN A 69 24.20 -15.33 18.11
N THR A 70 23.58 -14.81 17.06
CA THR A 70 22.22 -15.17 16.65
C THR A 70 22.12 -16.66 16.34
N ALA A 71 23.00 -17.18 15.49
CA ALA A 71 23.02 -18.59 15.13
C ALA A 71 23.31 -19.49 16.35
N THR A 72 24.23 -19.09 17.23
CA THR A 72 24.58 -19.86 18.43
C THR A 72 23.42 -19.91 19.43
N ASN A 73 22.77 -18.77 19.68
CA ASN A 73 21.62 -18.69 20.58
C ASN A 73 20.42 -19.50 20.06
N ALA A 74 20.15 -19.44 18.76
CA ALA A 74 19.10 -20.24 18.14
C ALA A 74 19.43 -21.74 18.22
N ALA A 75 20.68 -22.13 17.97
CA ALA A 75 21.10 -23.53 18.02
C ALA A 75 21.09 -24.17 19.43
N GLN A 76 21.05 -23.36 20.49
CA GLN A 76 20.87 -23.85 21.87
C GLN A 76 19.41 -24.20 22.21
N LYS A 77 18.45 -23.83 21.35
CA LYS A 77 17.02 -24.13 21.54
C LYS A 77 16.64 -25.38 20.76
N SER A 78 15.68 -26.14 21.27
CA SER A 78 15.11 -27.26 20.52
C SER A 78 14.29 -26.76 19.32
N TYR A 79 14.20 -27.57 18.26
CA TYR A 79 13.32 -27.30 17.13
C TYR A 79 11.87 -27.03 17.57
N SER A 80 11.35 -27.84 18.50
CA SER A 80 10.00 -27.69 19.01
C SER A 80 9.76 -26.33 19.69
N ALA A 81 10.75 -25.82 20.43
CA ALA A 81 10.67 -24.51 21.06
C ALA A 81 10.75 -23.37 20.03
N LEU A 82 11.66 -23.48 19.05
CA LEU A 82 11.77 -22.50 17.95
C LEU A 82 10.48 -22.45 17.13
N LYS A 83 9.95 -23.60 16.71
CA LYS A 83 8.70 -23.71 15.96
C LYS A 83 7.53 -23.13 16.74
N SER A 84 7.38 -23.49 18.02
CA SER A 84 6.28 -22.97 18.85
C SER A 84 6.35 -21.45 19.02
N SER A 85 7.56 -20.90 19.19
CA SER A 85 7.77 -19.45 19.27
C SER A 85 7.44 -18.76 17.95
N HIS A 86 7.86 -19.32 16.81
CA HIS A 86 7.57 -18.80 15.48
C HIS A 86 6.07 -18.81 15.18
N VAL A 87 5.39 -19.95 15.42
CA VAL A 87 3.95 -20.08 15.17
C VAL A 87 3.17 -19.11 16.05
N LYS A 88 3.54 -18.96 17.33
CA LYS A 88 2.89 -17.99 18.22
C LYS A 88 3.06 -16.54 17.74
N ASP A 89 4.27 -16.16 17.32
CA ASP A 89 4.56 -14.83 16.77
C ASP A 89 3.73 -14.56 15.50
N TYR A 90 3.81 -15.47 14.53
CA TYR A 90 3.11 -15.34 13.26
C TYR A 90 1.59 -15.31 13.44
N GLN A 91 1.02 -16.25 14.22
CA GLN A 91 -0.42 -16.29 14.47
C GLN A 91 -0.93 -15.08 15.26
N GLY A 92 -0.10 -14.48 16.12
CA GLY A 92 -0.46 -13.25 16.83
C GLY A 92 -0.69 -12.04 15.91
N VAL A 93 -0.13 -12.07 14.70
CA VAL A 93 -0.32 -11.04 13.68
C VAL A 93 -1.33 -11.49 12.62
N PHE A 94 -1.14 -12.69 12.04
CA PHE A 94 -2.01 -13.21 11.00
C PHE A 94 -3.45 -13.42 11.47
N GLY A 95 -3.64 -13.83 12.73
CA GLY A 95 -4.97 -14.04 13.33
C GLY A 95 -5.74 -12.77 13.68
N LYS A 96 -5.21 -11.57 13.43
CA LYS A 96 -5.93 -10.29 13.66
C LYS A 96 -7.08 -10.06 12.68
N PHE A 97 -7.09 -10.77 11.54
CA PHE A 97 -8.11 -10.65 10.51
C PHE A 97 -8.35 -12.02 9.88
N THR A 98 -9.59 -12.32 9.52
CA THR A 98 -9.98 -13.55 8.81
C THR A 98 -11.05 -13.23 7.76
N LEU A 99 -10.83 -13.67 6.52
CA LEU A 99 -11.85 -13.73 5.48
C LEU A 99 -12.24 -15.20 5.28
N THR A 100 -13.54 -15.47 5.23
CA THR A 100 -14.07 -16.81 4.96
C THR A 100 -14.97 -16.71 3.72
N LEU A 101 -14.52 -17.33 2.63
CA LEU A 101 -15.28 -17.54 1.40
C LEU A 101 -15.66 -19.03 1.26
N PRO A 102 -16.74 -19.35 0.53
CA PRO A 102 -17.16 -20.75 0.34
C PRO A 102 -16.13 -21.55 -0.49
N ASP A 103 -16.19 -22.88 -0.37
CA ASP A 103 -15.47 -23.81 -1.26
C ASP A 103 -16.48 -24.69 -2.02
N PRO A 104 -17.19 -24.14 -3.01
CA PRO A 104 -18.23 -24.88 -3.73
C PRO A 104 -17.66 -26.01 -4.61
N ASN A 105 -16.37 -25.94 -4.94
CA ASN A 105 -15.70 -26.86 -5.85
C ASN A 105 -14.90 -27.97 -5.14
N GLY A 106 -14.80 -27.95 -3.80
CA GLY A 106 -13.92 -28.85 -3.06
C GLY A 106 -12.44 -28.63 -3.38
N SER A 107 -12.08 -27.38 -3.68
CA SER A 107 -10.75 -26.94 -4.07
C SER A 107 -9.73 -27.09 -2.95
N ALA A 108 -10.15 -27.11 -1.67
CA ALA A 108 -9.26 -27.33 -0.53
C ALA A 108 -8.48 -28.67 -0.57
N ASP A 109 -9.02 -29.69 -1.24
CA ASP A 109 -8.39 -31.01 -1.36
C ASP A 109 -7.44 -31.14 -2.57
N ARG A 110 -7.28 -30.08 -3.38
CA ARG A 110 -6.49 -30.08 -4.61
C ARG A 110 -5.16 -29.35 -4.44
N PRO A 111 -4.09 -29.74 -5.18
CA PRO A 111 -2.84 -28.99 -5.18
C PRO A 111 -3.03 -27.55 -5.70
N THR A 112 -2.48 -26.56 -4.98
CA THR A 112 -2.54 -25.14 -5.37
C THR A 112 -2.03 -24.87 -6.78
N THR A 113 -1.00 -25.61 -7.22
CA THR A 113 -0.46 -25.51 -8.58
C THR A 113 -1.51 -25.87 -9.64
N GLU A 114 -2.34 -26.89 -9.39
CA GLU A 114 -3.43 -27.28 -10.28
C GLU A 114 -4.58 -26.26 -10.22
N LEU A 115 -4.88 -25.72 -9.03
CA LEU A 115 -5.91 -24.70 -8.87
C LEU A 115 -5.59 -23.44 -9.66
N LEU A 116 -4.38 -22.90 -9.53
CA LEU A 116 -3.95 -21.68 -10.21
C LEU A 116 -3.79 -21.89 -11.72
N SER A 117 -3.21 -23.00 -12.16
CA SER A 117 -3.06 -23.28 -13.61
C SER A 117 -4.39 -23.57 -14.33
N SER A 118 -5.44 -23.97 -13.60
CA SER A 118 -6.78 -24.20 -14.15
C SER A 118 -7.79 -23.10 -13.79
N TYR A 119 -7.33 -22.03 -13.15
CA TYR A 119 -8.18 -20.90 -12.79
C TYR A 119 -8.68 -20.20 -14.05
N THR A 120 -9.99 -20.02 -14.17
CA THR A 120 -10.65 -19.33 -15.28
C THR A 120 -11.86 -18.59 -14.77
N GLN A 121 -12.36 -17.60 -15.51
CA GLN A 121 -13.60 -16.91 -15.15
C GLN A 121 -14.87 -17.72 -15.49
N PRO A 122 -15.94 -17.65 -14.67
CA PRO A 122 -16.01 -17.00 -13.35
C PRO A 122 -15.10 -17.72 -12.32
N GLY A 123 -14.52 -16.94 -11.40
CA GLY A 123 -13.44 -17.39 -10.51
C GLY A 123 -13.82 -18.47 -9.48
N ASP A 124 -12.81 -18.93 -8.74
CA ASP A 124 -12.95 -19.89 -7.64
C ASP A 124 -12.76 -19.17 -6.28
N PRO A 125 -13.82 -19.04 -5.45
CA PRO A 125 -13.75 -18.32 -4.17
C PRO A 125 -12.72 -18.88 -3.20
N TYR A 126 -12.42 -20.18 -3.26
CA TYR A 126 -11.37 -20.77 -2.43
C TYR A 126 -9.98 -20.25 -2.85
N VAL A 127 -9.72 -20.15 -4.15
CA VAL A 127 -8.45 -19.62 -4.69
C VAL A 127 -8.31 -18.14 -4.38
N GLU A 128 -9.40 -17.38 -4.52
CA GLU A 128 -9.45 -15.95 -4.21
C GLU A 128 -9.17 -15.70 -2.71
N ASN A 129 -9.77 -16.49 -1.82
CA ASN A 129 -9.48 -16.42 -0.37
C ASN A 129 -8.02 -16.83 -0.06
N LEU A 130 -7.51 -17.89 -0.70
CA LEU A 130 -6.12 -18.31 -0.56
C LEU A 130 -5.14 -17.20 -0.97
N LEU A 131 -5.40 -16.50 -2.08
CA LEU A 131 -4.55 -15.40 -2.54
C LEU A 131 -4.68 -14.15 -1.67
N PHE A 132 -5.86 -13.88 -1.12
CA PHE A 132 -6.04 -12.85 -0.10
C PHE A 132 -5.15 -13.10 1.13
N ASP A 133 -5.23 -14.31 1.68
CA ASP A 133 -4.38 -14.73 2.80
C ASP A 133 -2.90 -14.75 2.43
N TYR A 134 -2.58 -15.11 1.19
CA TYR A 134 -1.21 -15.11 0.69
C TYR A 134 -0.64 -13.69 0.62
N GLY A 135 -1.39 -12.69 0.14
CA GLY A 135 -0.96 -11.29 0.16
C GLY A 135 -0.65 -10.80 1.58
N ARG A 136 -1.49 -11.16 2.57
CA ARG A 136 -1.22 -10.86 3.98
C ARG A 136 0.01 -11.60 4.51
N TYR A 137 0.16 -12.87 4.19
CA TYR A 137 1.35 -13.68 4.54
C TYR A 137 2.64 -13.07 3.98
N LEU A 138 2.61 -12.62 2.71
CA LEU A 138 3.75 -12.00 2.05
C LEU A 138 4.14 -10.72 2.80
N PHE A 139 3.18 -9.87 3.16
CA PHE A 139 3.47 -8.61 3.85
C PHE A 139 4.07 -8.85 5.23
N ILE A 140 3.50 -9.78 6.00
CA ILE A 140 4.03 -10.19 7.31
C ILE A 140 5.46 -10.72 7.18
N SER A 141 5.76 -11.44 6.10
CA SER A 141 7.07 -12.03 5.88
C SER A 141 8.10 -11.02 5.38
N SER A 142 7.66 -9.92 4.74
CA SER A 142 8.53 -8.90 4.11
C SER A 142 8.66 -7.58 4.88
N SER A 143 7.80 -7.31 5.86
CA SER A 143 7.81 -6.04 6.61
C SER A 143 7.67 -6.33 8.10
N ARG A 144 8.79 -6.60 8.78
CA ARG A 144 8.80 -6.78 10.24
C ARG A 144 9.57 -5.64 10.88
N PRO A 145 9.18 -5.15 12.07
CA PRO A 145 9.88 -4.02 12.69
C PRO A 145 11.39 -4.17 12.70
N GLY A 146 12.10 -3.11 12.29
CA GLY A 146 13.55 -3.11 12.08
C GLY A 146 14.06 -3.75 10.78
N SER A 147 13.18 -4.17 9.87
CA SER A 147 13.54 -4.49 8.48
C SER A 147 13.53 -3.23 7.60
N LEU A 148 13.76 -3.41 6.30
CA LEU A 148 13.34 -2.46 5.27
C LEU A 148 11.89 -2.79 4.83
N PRO A 149 11.15 -1.85 4.23
CA PRO A 149 9.82 -2.15 3.68
C PRO A 149 9.92 -3.07 2.45
N PRO A 150 8.81 -3.75 2.07
CA PRO A 150 8.77 -4.56 0.86
C PRO A 150 9.03 -3.71 -0.38
N ASN A 151 10.00 -4.13 -1.19
CA ASN A 151 10.30 -3.52 -2.49
C ASN A 151 9.41 -4.13 -3.60
N LEU A 152 9.73 -3.89 -4.87
CA LEU A 152 9.02 -4.48 -6.02
C LEU A 152 8.89 -6.02 -6.00
N GLN A 153 9.71 -6.73 -5.23
CA GLN A 153 9.69 -8.18 -5.08
C GLN A 153 9.53 -8.62 -3.61
N GLY A 154 9.06 -7.71 -2.75
CA GLY A 154 8.97 -7.90 -1.29
C GLY A 154 10.35 -8.00 -0.65
N LEU A 155 10.84 -9.23 -0.53
CA LEU A 155 12.21 -9.56 -0.13
C LEU A 155 12.84 -10.69 -0.98
N TRP A 156 12.10 -11.24 -1.95
CA TRP A 156 12.44 -12.47 -2.65
C TRP A 156 12.99 -12.15 -4.04
N THR A 157 14.26 -12.49 -4.27
CA THR A 157 14.84 -12.41 -5.59
C THR A 157 15.84 -13.52 -5.82
N GLU A 158 15.84 -14.09 -7.02
CA GLU A 158 16.86 -15.05 -7.46
C GLU A 158 17.99 -14.39 -8.27
N SER A 159 17.87 -13.09 -8.56
CA SER A 159 18.76 -12.36 -9.46
C SER A 159 19.61 -11.32 -8.71
N TYR A 160 20.84 -11.13 -9.17
CA TYR A 160 21.68 -9.99 -8.77
C TYR A 160 21.30 -8.69 -9.49
N SER A 161 20.45 -8.78 -10.51
CA SER A 161 19.95 -7.65 -11.30
C SER A 161 18.47 -7.89 -11.57
N PRO A 162 17.62 -7.81 -10.52
CA PRO A 162 16.18 -7.94 -10.68
C PRO A 162 15.62 -6.85 -11.60
N ALA A 163 14.46 -7.12 -12.20
CA ALA A 163 13.76 -6.14 -13.03
C ALA A 163 13.51 -4.85 -12.22
N TRP A 164 13.73 -3.69 -12.87
CA TRP A 164 13.67 -2.37 -12.23
C TRP A 164 14.47 -2.29 -10.92
N SER A 165 15.61 -2.99 -10.86
CA SER A 165 16.47 -3.07 -9.68
C SER A 165 15.83 -3.63 -8.41
N GLY A 166 14.61 -4.18 -8.47
CA GLY A 166 13.86 -4.55 -7.28
C GLY A 166 13.76 -3.37 -6.30
N ASP A 167 13.56 -2.18 -6.85
CA ASP A 167 13.69 -0.93 -6.11
C ASP A 167 12.40 -0.55 -5.36
N TYR A 168 12.37 0.66 -4.83
CA TYR A 168 11.17 1.26 -4.25
C TYR A 168 10.53 2.17 -5.28
N HIS A 169 9.67 1.58 -6.12
CA HIS A 169 8.98 2.26 -7.20
C HIS A 169 7.68 2.91 -6.68
N ALA A 170 7.64 4.23 -6.58
CA ALA A 170 6.61 4.95 -5.84
C ALA A 170 5.76 5.91 -6.69
N ASN A 171 5.41 5.49 -7.91
CA ASN A 171 4.36 6.10 -8.72
C ASN A 171 3.11 5.20 -8.86
N ILE A 172 3.06 4.09 -8.10
CA ILE A 172 1.90 3.20 -7.84
C ILE A 172 2.33 1.99 -6.98
N ASN A 173 3.46 1.35 -7.28
CA ASN A 173 3.77 -0.01 -6.78
C ASN A 173 4.00 -0.05 -5.27
N LEU A 174 4.89 0.81 -4.74
CA LEU A 174 5.14 0.88 -3.30
C LEU A 174 3.89 1.30 -2.53
N GLN A 175 3.04 2.15 -3.12
CA GLN A 175 1.74 2.51 -2.54
C GLN A 175 0.79 1.32 -2.52
N MET A 176 0.71 0.58 -3.63
CA MET A 176 -0.09 -0.64 -3.74
C MET A 176 0.32 -1.70 -2.73
N ASN A 177 1.62 -1.81 -2.42
CA ASN A 177 2.11 -2.69 -1.36
C ASN A 177 1.45 -2.41 0.01
N HIS A 178 0.89 -1.20 0.22
CA HIS A 178 0.34 -0.75 1.50
C HIS A 178 -1.19 -0.56 1.52
N TRP A 179 -1.91 -0.81 0.42
CA TRP A 179 -3.35 -0.50 0.27
C TRP A 179 -4.30 -1.12 1.31
N ALA A 180 -3.97 -2.29 1.87
CA ALA A 180 -4.84 -3.03 2.79
C ALA A 180 -4.21 -3.32 4.17
N VAL A 181 -3.04 -2.73 4.43
CA VAL A 181 -2.21 -3.10 5.59
C VAL A 181 -2.91 -2.71 6.89
N ASP A 182 -3.39 -1.47 7.00
CA ASP A 182 -4.09 -1.03 8.19
C ASP A 182 -5.48 -1.69 8.32
N GLN A 183 -6.23 -1.84 7.22
CA GLN A 183 -7.57 -2.46 7.20
C GLN A 183 -7.55 -3.92 7.70
N THR A 184 -6.46 -4.64 7.45
CA THR A 184 -6.28 -6.06 7.84
C THR A 184 -5.52 -6.25 9.17
N GLY A 185 -5.34 -5.17 9.93
CA GLY A 185 -4.70 -5.20 11.26
C GLY A 185 -3.18 -5.33 11.24
N LEU A 186 -2.55 -5.09 10.10
CA LEU A 186 -1.10 -5.18 9.90
C LEU A 186 -0.38 -3.83 10.06
N GLY A 187 -1.07 -2.77 10.49
CA GLY A 187 -0.51 -1.41 10.59
C GLY A 187 0.82 -1.29 11.35
N GLU A 188 1.04 -2.07 12.42
CA GLU A 188 2.32 -2.12 13.16
C GLU A 188 3.52 -2.54 12.29
N LEU A 189 3.26 -3.24 11.19
CA LEU A 189 4.25 -3.70 10.23
C LEU A 189 4.65 -2.63 9.21
N THR A 190 4.07 -1.43 9.26
CA THR A 190 4.48 -0.29 8.41
C THR A 190 5.68 0.48 8.98
N GLU A 191 6.10 0.20 10.22
CA GLU A 191 7.26 0.84 10.85
C GLU A 191 8.53 0.87 9.98
N PRO A 192 8.91 -0.22 9.28
CA PRO A 192 10.03 -0.21 8.35
C PRO A 192 9.96 0.87 7.27
N LEU A 193 8.76 1.16 6.74
CA LEU A 193 8.56 2.19 5.73
C LEU A 193 8.83 3.58 6.30
N TRP A 194 8.30 3.87 7.49
CA TRP A 194 8.45 5.16 8.14
C TRP A 194 9.90 5.43 8.53
N ALA A 195 10.58 4.42 9.09
CA ALA A 195 12.00 4.50 9.40
C ALA A 195 12.82 4.74 8.12
N TYR A 196 12.54 3.98 7.05
CA TYR A 196 13.22 4.15 5.77
C TYR A 196 13.05 5.55 5.18
N MET A 197 11.82 6.09 5.17
CA MET A 197 11.55 7.45 4.70
C MET A 197 12.26 8.50 5.56
N ALA A 198 12.17 8.40 6.88
CA ALA A 198 12.75 9.37 7.81
C ALA A 198 14.29 9.38 7.78
N GLU A 199 14.92 8.22 7.68
CA GLU A 199 16.38 8.10 7.72
C GLU A 199 17.04 8.31 6.35
N THR A 200 16.34 7.98 5.25
CA THR A 200 16.93 8.00 3.91
C THR A 200 16.31 9.05 2.99
N TRP A 201 14.99 9.06 2.84
CA TRP A 201 14.33 9.93 1.85
C TRP A 201 14.27 11.38 2.29
N MET A 202 13.88 11.65 3.53
CA MET A 202 13.71 13.03 3.99
C MET A 202 15.02 13.83 4.00
N PRO A 203 16.15 13.31 4.54
CA PRO A 203 17.40 14.08 4.56
C PRO A 203 17.97 14.32 3.15
N ARG A 204 17.94 13.28 2.29
CA ARG A 204 18.44 13.36 0.90
C ARG A 204 17.49 14.15 -0.01
N GLY A 205 16.20 14.04 0.26
CA GLY A 205 15.14 14.76 -0.41
C GLY A 205 15.12 16.24 -0.06
N ALA A 206 15.56 16.64 1.14
CA ALA A 206 15.77 18.05 1.47
C ALA A 206 16.93 18.65 0.64
N GLU A 207 18.06 17.93 0.50
CA GLU A 207 19.14 18.34 -0.40
C GLU A 207 18.65 18.42 -1.87
N THR A 208 17.82 17.47 -2.29
CA THR A 208 17.22 17.45 -3.64
C THR A 208 16.28 18.63 -3.85
N ALA A 209 15.45 18.97 -2.84
CA ALA A 209 14.54 20.09 -2.87
C ALA A 209 15.29 21.43 -3.03
N GLU A 210 16.42 21.60 -2.33
CA GLU A 210 17.26 22.80 -2.46
C GLU A 210 17.93 22.87 -3.84
N LEU A 211 18.55 21.77 -4.28
CA LEU A 211 19.35 21.74 -5.50
C LEU A 211 18.52 21.84 -6.78
N LEU A 212 17.37 21.16 -6.84
CA LEU A 212 16.56 21.06 -8.06
C LEU A 212 15.37 22.02 -8.08
N TYR A 213 14.81 22.36 -6.91
CA TYR A 213 13.58 23.13 -6.79
C TYR A 213 13.77 24.48 -6.07
N GLY A 214 14.98 24.78 -5.61
CA GLY A 214 15.33 26.07 -5.01
C GLY A 214 14.62 26.36 -3.69
N THR A 215 14.15 25.34 -2.97
CA THR A 215 13.50 25.48 -1.67
C THR A 215 14.36 24.91 -0.54
N SER A 216 14.49 25.66 0.55
CA SER A 216 15.20 25.23 1.76
C SER A 216 14.29 24.54 2.78
N GLU A 217 12.99 24.43 2.49
CA GLU A 217 12.02 23.77 3.36
C GLU A 217 11.41 22.54 2.69
N GLY A 218 11.14 21.52 3.52
CA GLY A 218 10.53 20.28 3.08
C GLY A 218 11.51 19.28 2.47
N TRP A 219 10.95 18.25 1.85
CA TRP A 219 11.71 17.18 1.18
C TRP A 219 10.95 16.69 -0.05
N VAL A 220 11.68 16.19 -1.05
CA VAL A 220 11.12 15.61 -2.27
C VAL A 220 11.88 14.35 -2.66
N THR A 221 11.18 13.38 -3.21
CA THR A 221 11.74 12.24 -3.92
C THR A 221 11.02 12.11 -5.26
N HIS A 222 11.54 11.25 -6.14
CA HIS A 222 10.90 10.93 -7.41
C HIS A 222 10.28 9.53 -7.34
N ASP A 223 10.13 8.81 -8.43
CA ASP A 223 9.50 7.49 -8.48
C ASP A 223 10.44 6.32 -8.10
N GLU A 224 11.72 6.36 -8.48
CA GLU A 224 12.63 5.20 -8.37
C GLU A 224 13.67 5.34 -7.24
N MET A 225 13.36 4.89 -6.02
CA MET A 225 14.26 5.01 -4.85
C MET A 225 15.00 3.71 -4.54
N ASN A 226 16.18 3.83 -3.89
CA ASN A 226 16.96 2.69 -3.41
C ASN A 226 17.30 2.80 -1.91
N THR A 227 17.86 1.73 -1.35
CA THR A 227 18.23 1.64 0.07
C THR A 227 19.33 2.64 0.50
N PHE A 228 19.96 3.34 -0.44
CA PHE A 228 21.03 4.31 -0.21
C PHE A 228 20.56 5.77 -0.35
N GLY A 229 19.24 6.02 -0.30
CA GLY A 229 18.69 7.37 -0.31
C GLY A 229 18.92 8.09 -1.64
N HIS A 230 18.75 7.39 -2.76
CA HIS A 230 18.62 8.02 -4.06
C HIS A 230 17.26 8.72 -4.18
N THR A 231 17.26 10.04 -4.35
CA THR A 231 16.06 10.88 -4.37
C THR A 231 16.01 11.81 -5.58
N ALA A 232 17.06 11.82 -6.42
CA ALA A 232 17.19 12.71 -7.56
C ALA A 232 16.38 12.23 -8.78
N MET A 233 16.18 13.12 -9.75
CA MET A 233 15.58 12.77 -11.05
C MET A 233 16.50 11.82 -11.83
N LYS A 234 15.90 10.91 -12.60
CA LYS A 234 16.61 10.18 -13.68
C LYS A 234 16.38 10.87 -15.03
N ASP A 235 16.95 10.31 -16.09
CA ASP A 235 17.14 11.01 -17.38
C ASP A 235 15.86 11.15 -18.24
N ASP A 236 14.69 10.72 -17.77
CA ASP A 236 13.43 10.77 -18.53
C ASP A 236 12.30 11.46 -17.76
N ALA A 237 11.65 12.42 -18.43
CA ALA A 237 10.61 13.23 -17.81
C ALA A 237 9.23 12.56 -17.78
N GLN A 238 8.98 11.56 -18.62
CA GLN A 238 7.66 10.95 -18.78
C GLN A 238 7.33 9.98 -17.64
N TRP A 239 8.31 9.22 -17.17
CA TRP A 239 8.17 8.25 -16.08
C TRP A 239 8.96 8.68 -14.83
N ALA A 240 10.24 9.06 -14.99
CA ALA A 240 11.14 9.29 -13.85
C ALA A 240 11.04 10.66 -13.16
N ASN A 241 10.59 11.71 -13.86
CA ASN A 241 10.49 13.06 -13.27
C ASN A 241 9.16 13.25 -12.53
N TYR A 242 8.96 12.46 -11.47
CA TYR A 242 7.72 12.39 -10.71
C TYR A 242 7.90 12.87 -9.25
N PRO A 243 7.95 14.20 -8.97
CA PRO A 243 8.15 14.70 -7.60
C PRO A 243 6.95 14.56 -6.65
N ALA A 244 5.85 13.94 -7.08
CA ALA A 244 4.63 13.77 -6.30
C ALA A 244 4.61 12.52 -5.41
N THR A 245 5.69 11.75 -5.39
CA THR A 245 5.88 10.62 -4.47
C THR A 245 5.70 11.00 -3.01
N ASN A 246 6.22 12.15 -2.56
CA ASN A 246 6.10 12.58 -1.17
C ASN A 246 4.64 12.85 -0.77
N ALA A 247 3.83 13.37 -1.70
CA ALA A 247 2.41 13.60 -1.48
C ALA A 247 1.64 12.29 -1.44
N TRP A 248 1.91 11.36 -2.37
CA TRP A 248 1.22 10.06 -2.37
C TRP A 248 1.60 9.21 -1.15
N MET A 249 2.87 9.14 -0.78
CA MET A 249 3.26 8.39 0.41
C MET A 249 2.70 9.00 1.71
N SER A 250 2.39 10.30 1.72
CA SER A 250 1.72 10.94 2.86
C SER A 250 0.30 10.41 3.10
N HIS A 251 -0.38 9.90 2.06
CA HIS A 251 -1.67 9.20 2.21
C HIS A 251 -1.54 8.00 3.14
N HIS A 252 -0.51 7.17 2.96
CA HIS A 252 -0.30 5.99 3.81
C HIS A 252 0.15 6.34 5.23
N VAL A 253 0.88 7.45 5.39
CA VAL A 253 1.24 7.97 6.72
C VAL A 253 -0.02 8.44 7.46
N TRP A 254 -0.95 9.09 6.75
CA TRP A 254 -2.23 9.48 7.31
C TRP A 254 -3.09 8.27 7.65
N ASP A 255 -3.25 7.31 6.73
CA ASP A 255 -3.99 6.08 6.96
C ASP A 255 -3.53 5.38 8.24
N HIS A 256 -2.21 5.23 8.43
CA HIS A 256 -1.71 4.63 9.66
C HIS A 256 -2.17 5.37 10.93
N PHE A 257 -2.15 6.71 10.94
CA PHE A 257 -2.70 7.48 12.05
C PHE A 257 -4.21 7.31 12.17
N ASP A 258 -4.94 7.39 11.07
CA ASP A 258 -6.40 7.36 11.05
C ASP A 258 -6.94 6.00 11.55
N TYR A 259 -6.33 4.89 11.16
CA TYR A 259 -6.70 3.57 11.68
C TYR A 259 -6.18 3.30 13.09
N SER A 260 -4.97 3.77 13.47
CA SER A 260 -4.38 3.48 14.79
C SER A 260 -4.88 4.41 15.90
N GLN A 261 -5.24 5.64 15.55
CA GLN A 261 -5.46 6.77 16.45
C GLN A 261 -4.28 7.06 17.40
N ASP A 262 -3.06 6.62 17.05
CA ASP A 262 -1.87 6.87 17.86
C ASP A 262 -1.35 8.29 17.65
N SER A 263 -1.88 9.23 18.44
CA SER A 263 -1.44 10.63 18.43
C SER A 263 0.03 10.82 18.85
N ALA A 264 0.61 9.88 19.62
CA ALA A 264 2.00 9.96 20.04
C ALA A 264 2.92 9.61 18.88
N TRP A 265 2.60 8.54 18.14
CA TRP A 265 3.27 8.19 16.89
C TRP A 265 3.11 9.30 15.85
N TYR A 266 1.89 9.81 15.66
CA TYR A 266 1.64 10.86 14.67
C TYR A 266 2.48 12.10 14.95
N ARG A 267 2.55 12.55 16.21
CA ARG A 267 3.41 13.69 16.58
C ARG A 267 4.89 13.45 16.33
N GLN A 268 5.38 12.24 16.60
CA GLN A 268 6.82 11.93 16.58
C GLN A 268 7.33 11.54 15.18
N THR A 269 6.50 10.90 14.37
CA THR A 269 6.88 10.28 13.11
C THR A 269 6.00 10.76 11.96
N GLY A 270 4.68 10.58 12.05
CA GLY A 270 3.79 10.83 10.92
C GLY A 270 3.72 12.30 10.50
N TYR A 271 3.45 13.21 11.44
CA TYR A 271 3.32 14.63 11.19
C TYR A 271 4.59 15.28 10.64
N PRO A 272 5.81 15.00 11.15
CA PRO A 272 7.04 15.48 10.52
C PRO A 272 7.16 15.11 9.02
N ILE A 273 6.74 13.90 8.64
CA ILE A 273 6.74 13.45 7.24
C ILE A 273 5.76 14.32 6.41
N LEU A 274 4.50 14.42 6.85
CA LEU A 274 3.45 15.22 6.20
C LEU A 274 3.82 16.70 6.11
N LYS A 275 4.27 17.29 7.22
CA LYS A 275 4.66 18.72 7.29
C LYS A 275 5.78 19.00 6.29
N GLY A 276 6.80 18.13 6.23
CA GLY A 276 7.89 18.29 5.29
C GLY A 276 7.45 18.21 3.82
N ALA A 277 6.58 17.27 3.48
CA ALA A 277 6.01 17.19 2.12
C ALA A 277 5.16 18.43 1.79
N ALA A 278 4.36 18.90 2.75
CA ALA A 278 3.50 20.06 2.58
C ALA A 278 4.29 21.37 2.43
N GLN A 279 5.39 21.54 3.17
CA GLN A 279 6.31 22.67 3.00
C GLN A 279 6.92 22.71 1.59
N PHE A 280 7.32 21.56 1.05
CA PHE A 280 7.77 21.47 -0.33
C PHE A 280 6.66 21.98 -1.27
N TRP A 281 5.45 21.41 -1.21
CA TRP A 281 4.37 21.81 -2.12
C TRP A 281 3.87 23.24 -1.93
N LEU A 282 3.93 23.80 -0.72
CA LEU A 282 3.69 25.23 -0.50
C LEU A 282 4.65 26.10 -1.33
N SER A 283 5.90 25.69 -1.50
CA SER A 283 6.88 26.44 -2.30
C SER A 283 6.73 26.24 -3.81
N GLN A 284 6.19 25.09 -4.26
CA GLN A 284 6.16 24.72 -5.68
C GLN A 284 4.86 25.08 -6.42
N LEU A 285 3.75 25.29 -5.70
CA LEU A 285 2.48 25.69 -6.32
C LEU A 285 2.55 27.11 -6.90
N VAL A 286 2.25 27.24 -8.19
CA VAL A 286 2.22 28.50 -8.94
C VAL A 286 0.80 28.86 -9.37
N LYS A 287 0.55 30.11 -9.77
CA LYS A 287 -0.75 30.50 -10.34
C LYS A 287 -0.92 29.91 -11.74
N ASP A 288 -2.16 29.56 -12.07
CA ASP A 288 -2.52 29.21 -13.43
C ASP A 288 -2.52 30.46 -14.34
N GLU A 289 -1.42 30.63 -15.08
CA GLU A 289 -1.27 31.73 -16.04
C GLU A 289 -1.83 31.40 -17.44
N TYR A 290 -2.20 30.14 -17.70
CA TYR A 290 -2.78 29.71 -18.97
C TYR A 290 -4.29 29.99 -19.00
N PHE A 291 -5.04 29.43 -18.04
CA PHE A 291 -6.49 29.62 -17.94
C PHE A 291 -6.87 30.90 -17.20
N LYS A 292 -6.00 31.42 -16.31
CA LYS A 292 -6.24 32.63 -15.51
C LYS A 292 -7.55 32.57 -14.72
N ASP A 293 -7.91 31.38 -14.26
CA ASP A 293 -9.11 31.09 -13.47
C ASP A 293 -8.94 31.40 -11.97
N GLY A 294 -7.75 31.84 -11.57
CA GLY A 294 -7.41 32.19 -10.19
C GLY A 294 -6.94 31.00 -9.34
N THR A 295 -6.81 29.81 -9.94
CA THR A 295 -6.36 28.62 -9.24
C THR A 295 -4.83 28.53 -9.13
N LEU A 296 -4.36 27.71 -8.20
CA LEU A 296 -2.98 27.26 -8.08
C LEU A 296 -2.82 25.89 -8.75
N VAL A 297 -1.69 25.71 -9.43
CA VAL A 297 -1.33 24.50 -10.17
C VAL A 297 0.13 24.13 -9.98
N VAL A 298 0.43 22.84 -10.19
CA VAL A 298 1.80 22.36 -10.37
C VAL A 298 2.25 22.63 -11.81
N ASN A 299 3.46 23.14 -11.99
CA ASN A 299 4.07 23.35 -13.30
C ASN A 299 5.60 23.26 -13.21
N PRO A 300 6.27 22.34 -13.92
CA PRO A 300 5.69 21.31 -14.80
C PRO A 300 5.12 20.12 -14.01
N CYS A 301 4.28 19.31 -14.65
CA CYS A 301 3.80 18.02 -14.13
C CYS A 301 3.69 17.00 -15.28
N ASN A 302 3.66 15.70 -14.95
CA ASN A 302 3.35 14.61 -15.88
C ASN A 302 2.15 13.80 -15.36
N SER A 303 1.70 12.81 -16.14
CA SER A 303 0.83 11.74 -15.65
C SER A 303 1.60 10.44 -15.79
N PRO A 304 2.00 9.78 -14.69
CA PRO A 304 2.69 8.49 -14.77
C PRO A 304 1.90 7.51 -15.66
N GLU A 305 2.44 7.02 -16.77
CA GLU A 305 3.76 7.22 -17.37
C GLU A 305 3.61 7.55 -18.85
N HIS A 306 2.68 8.46 -19.18
CA HIS A 306 2.32 8.73 -20.56
C HIS A 306 1.89 10.18 -20.83
N GLY A 307 1.71 10.45 -22.11
CA GLY A 307 1.38 11.77 -22.63
C GLY A 307 2.45 12.83 -22.35
N PRO A 308 2.12 14.10 -22.53
CA PRO A 308 3.08 15.19 -22.40
C PRO A 308 3.27 15.64 -20.95
N THR A 309 4.46 16.16 -20.66
CA THR A 309 4.68 17.04 -19.51
C THR A 309 3.95 18.37 -19.75
N THR A 310 3.08 18.78 -18.81
CA THR A 310 2.24 19.98 -18.90
C THR A 310 2.19 20.72 -17.55
N PHE A 311 1.02 21.25 -17.17
CA PHE A 311 0.74 21.92 -15.91
C PHE A 311 -0.64 21.48 -15.39
N GLY A 312 -0.86 21.53 -14.07
CA GLY A 312 -2.14 21.20 -13.46
C GLY A 312 -2.62 19.76 -13.71
N CYS A 313 -1.72 18.81 -13.92
CA CYS A 313 -2.03 17.41 -14.17
C CYS A 313 -2.86 16.86 -13.01
N THR A 314 -3.96 16.20 -13.33
CA THR A 314 -4.99 15.80 -12.37
C THR A 314 -4.42 15.01 -11.20
N HIS A 315 -3.52 14.07 -11.49
CA HIS A 315 -2.85 13.24 -10.49
C HIS A 315 -2.16 14.05 -9.38
N TYR A 316 -1.34 15.05 -9.75
CA TYR A 316 -0.60 15.88 -8.79
C TYR A 316 -1.54 16.72 -7.94
N GLN A 317 -2.57 17.26 -8.57
CA GLN A 317 -3.53 18.16 -7.93
C GLN A 317 -4.32 17.44 -6.84
N GLN A 318 -4.81 16.24 -7.14
CA GLN A 318 -5.52 15.39 -6.19
C GLN A 318 -4.61 15.02 -5.00
N LEU A 319 -3.36 14.61 -5.26
CA LEU A 319 -2.39 14.25 -4.24
C LEU A 319 -2.06 15.39 -3.28
N ILE A 320 -1.78 16.58 -3.82
CA ILE A 320 -1.41 17.75 -3.02
C ILE A 320 -2.60 18.28 -2.23
N TRP A 321 -3.80 18.22 -2.82
CA TRP A 321 -5.02 18.60 -2.13
C TRP A 321 -5.22 17.73 -0.88
N GLU A 322 -5.10 16.40 -1.00
CA GLU A 322 -5.24 15.49 0.13
C GLU A 322 -4.14 15.68 1.17
N LEU A 323 -2.88 15.84 0.75
CA LEU A 323 -1.78 16.16 1.65
C LEU A 323 -2.07 17.40 2.52
N PHE A 324 -2.56 18.47 1.91
CA PHE A 324 -2.90 19.69 2.63
C PHE A 324 -4.09 19.49 3.55
N ASP A 325 -5.11 18.75 3.11
CA ASP A 325 -6.26 18.46 3.93
C ASP A 325 -5.88 17.60 5.16
N HIS A 326 -5.09 16.54 4.99
CA HIS A 326 -4.56 15.70 6.09
C HIS A 326 -3.73 16.48 7.10
N VAL A 327 -2.92 17.44 6.66
CA VAL A 327 -2.19 18.35 7.57
C VAL A 327 -3.16 19.18 8.43
N LEU A 328 -4.28 19.62 7.85
CA LEU A 328 -5.30 20.38 8.58
C LEU A 328 -6.12 19.49 9.52
N GLN A 329 -6.50 18.29 9.08
CA GLN A 329 -7.20 17.30 9.88
C GLN A 329 -6.38 16.91 11.12
N GLY A 330 -5.11 16.57 10.92
CA GLY A 330 -4.19 16.16 11.98
C GLY A 330 -3.65 17.31 12.84
N TRP A 331 -4.01 18.57 12.56
CA TRP A 331 -3.40 19.74 13.20
C TRP A 331 -3.43 19.70 14.73
N THR A 332 -4.53 19.24 15.32
CA THR A 332 -4.64 19.15 16.78
C THR A 332 -3.78 18.01 17.34
N ALA A 333 -3.80 16.85 16.68
CA ALA A 333 -3.04 15.68 17.12
C ALA A 333 -1.51 15.90 17.02
N SER A 334 -1.07 16.64 15.99
CA SER A 334 0.34 17.00 15.80
C SER A 334 0.91 17.80 16.96
N GLY A 335 0.09 18.62 17.62
CA GLY A 335 0.54 19.55 18.65
C GLY A 335 1.41 20.70 18.10
N ASP A 336 1.40 20.92 16.79
CA ASP A 336 2.11 22.03 16.16
C ASP A 336 1.45 23.38 16.50
N ASN A 337 2.28 24.41 16.62
CA ASN A 337 1.88 25.78 16.96
C ASN A 337 2.31 26.81 15.91
N ASP A 338 2.84 26.37 14.76
CA ASP A 338 3.14 27.25 13.63
C ASP A 338 1.87 27.68 12.88
N ILE A 339 1.20 28.69 13.44
CA ILE A 339 -0.02 29.26 12.86
C ILE A 339 0.22 29.86 11.47
N SER A 340 1.44 30.30 11.17
CA SER A 340 1.77 30.87 9.85
C SER A 340 1.74 29.80 8.77
N PHE A 341 2.33 28.63 9.04
CA PHE A 341 2.26 27.45 8.18
C PHE A 341 0.82 26.97 8.01
N LYS A 342 0.04 26.83 9.10
CA LYS A 342 -1.38 26.44 9.01
C LYS A 342 -2.19 27.36 8.10
N ASN A 343 -2.01 28.67 8.27
CA ASN A 343 -2.71 29.67 7.47
C ASN A 343 -2.29 29.63 5.99
N ALA A 344 -1.01 29.38 5.72
CA ALA A 344 -0.51 29.21 4.36
C ALA A 344 -1.14 27.98 3.68
N ILE A 345 -1.19 26.84 4.37
CA ILE A 345 -1.86 25.62 3.88
C ILE A 345 -3.34 25.88 3.63
N THR A 346 -4.05 26.44 4.61
CA THR A 346 -5.49 26.74 4.49
C THR A 346 -5.77 27.65 3.29
N SER A 347 -4.97 28.69 3.11
CA SER A 347 -5.11 29.65 2.01
C SER A 347 -4.83 29.00 0.65
N LYS A 348 -3.72 28.25 0.52
CA LYS A 348 -3.38 27.58 -0.73
C LYS A 348 -4.39 26.49 -1.08
N LEU A 349 -4.82 25.66 -0.13
CA LEU A 349 -5.84 24.65 -0.34
C LEU A 349 -7.15 25.25 -0.89
N SER A 350 -7.57 26.41 -0.38
CA SER A 350 -8.79 27.09 -0.85
C SER A 350 -8.73 27.60 -2.30
N THR A 351 -7.53 27.70 -2.86
CA THR A 351 -7.29 28.18 -4.23
C THR A 351 -6.61 27.13 -5.12
N LEU A 352 -6.30 25.95 -4.59
CA LEU A 352 -5.73 24.84 -5.34
C LEU A 352 -6.80 24.28 -6.27
N ASP A 353 -6.44 24.10 -7.54
CA ASP A 353 -7.27 23.33 -8.45
C ASP A 353 -7.32 21.87 -7.97
N PRO A 354 -8.50 21.27 -7.74
CA PRO A 354 -8.61 19.93 -7.17
C PRO A 354 -8.29 18.81 -8.17
N GLY A 355 -8.03 19.13 -9.45
CA GLY A 355 -7.82 18.14 -10.51
C GLY A 355 -9.11 17.40 -10.88
N ILE A 356 -10.27 18.05 -10.81
CA ILE A 356 -11.55 17.39 -11.11
C ILE A 356 -12.24 18.17 -12.22
N HIS A 357 -11.88 17.81 -13.46
CA HIS A 357 -12.42 18.41 -14.68
C HIS A 357 -13.08 17.33 -15.52
N ILE A 358 -14.22 17.66 -16.14
CA ILE A 358 -14.96 16.75 -17.01
C ILE A 358 -14.68 17.14 -18.45
N GLY A 359 -14.12 16.22 -19.22
CA GLY A 359 -13.71 16.48 -20.59
C GLY A 359 -14.82 16.32 -21.64
N SER A 360 -14.47 16.57 -22.89
CA SER A 360 -15.42 16.65 -24.02
C SER A 360 -16.19 15.37 -24.30
N TRP A 361 -15.72 14.20 -23.83
CA TRP A 361 -16.41 12.92 -23.98
C TRP A 361 -16.88 12.32 -22.66
N GLY A 362 -16.92 13.14 -21.60
CA GLY A 362 -17.53 12.80 -20.31
C GLY A 362 -16.60 12.11 -19.33
N GLN A 363 -15.28 12.14 -19.54
CA GLN A 363 -14.27 11.53 -18.68
C GLN A 363 -13.78 12.46 -17.58
N ILE A 364 -13.19 11.90 -16.53
CA ILE A 364 -12.26 12.65 -15.67
C ILE A 364 -11.01 12.94 -16.49
N GLN A 365 -10.74 14.22 -16.77
CA GLN A 365 -9.55 14.61 -17.51
C GLN A 365 -8.28 14.24 -16.74
N GLU A 366 -7.29 13.72 -17.44
CA GLU A 366 -5.98 13.37 -16.90
C GLU A 366 -5.03 14.55 -16.83
N TRP A 367 -5.20 15.50 -17.74
CA TRP A 367 -4.56 16.81 -17.70
C TRP A 367 -5.61 17.89 -17.53
N LYS A 368 -5.24 19.04 -16.99
CA LYS A 368 -6.16 20.20 -16.97
C LYS A 368 -6.57 20.66 -18.38
N LEU A 369 -5.74 20.35 -19.38
CA LEU A 369 -6.09 20.51 -20.79
C LEU A 369 -6.92 19.30 -21.23
N ASP A 370 -8.00 19.52 -21.98
CA ASP A 370 -8.81 18.45 -22.58
C ASP A 370 -8.07 17.79 -23.76
N ILE A 371 -7.03 17.01 -23.46
CA ILE A 371 -6.14 16.37 -24.44
C ILE A 371 -6.15 14.83 -24.33
N ASP A 372 -6.98 14.29 -23.44
CA ASP A 372 -7.18 12.85 -23.28
C ASP A 372 -7.63 12.19 -24.59
N VAL A 373 -7.01 11.05 -24.90
CA VAL A 373 -7.40 10.24 -26.05
C VAL A 373 -8.42 9.21 -25.60
N LYS A 374 -9.65 9.29 -26.12
CA LYS A 374 -10.68 8.29 -25.86
C LYS A 374 -10.22 6.90 -26.33
N ASN A 375 -10.47 5.89 -25.51
CA ASN A 375 -10.04 4.51 -25.67
C ASN A 375 -8.51 4.30 -25.61
N ASP A 376 -7.78 5.21 -24.98
CA ASP A 376 -6.39 4.96 -24.59
C ASP A 376 -6.36 4.00 -23.40
N THR A 377 -5.83 2.80 -23.64
CA THR A 377 -5.82 1.66 -22.71
C THR A 377 -4.60 1.64 -21.80
N HIS A 378 -3.86 2.75 -21.67
CA HIS A 378 -2.69 2.83 -20.77
C HIS A 378 -2.98 2.25 -19.37
N ARG A 379 -2.00 1.52 -18.84
CA ARG A 379 -2.13 0.69 -17.64
C ARG A 379 -2.37 1.50 -16.36
N HIS A 380 -1.88 2.74 -16.28
CA HIS A 380 -2.09 3.61 -15.11
C HIS A 380 -3.48 4.26 -15.08
N LEU A 381 -3.99 4.46 -13.86
CA LEU A 381 -5.19 5.23 -13.56
C LEU A 381 -4.85 6.49 -12.75
N SER A 382 -3.75 7.17 -13.07
CA SER A 382 -3.20 8.29 -12.29
C SER A 382 -4.22 9.42 -12.06
N ASN A 383 -5.10 9.68 -13.03
CA ASN A 383 -6.18 10.66 -12.92
C ASN A 383 -7.35 10.25 -12.01
N LEU A 384 -7.40 8.97 -11.63
CA LEU A 384 -8.36 8.39 -10.70
C LEU A 384 -7.72 8.09 -9.33
N TYR A 385 -6.52 8.60 -9.03
CA TYR A 385 -5.95 8.51 -7.68
C TYR A 385 -6.97 8.96 -6.61
N GLY A 386 -7.61 10.11 -6.82
CA GLY A 386 -8.60 10.66 -5.89
C GLY A 386 -9.90 9.86 -5.81
N TRP A 387 -10.11 8.90 -6.72
CA TRP A 387 -11.18 7.91 -6.59
C TRP A 387 -10.70 6.71 -5.76
N TYR A 388 -9.51 6.19 -6.08
CA TYR A 388 -8.81 5.18 -5.29
C TYR A 388 -7.29 5.22 -5.56
N PRO A 389 -6.43 5.16 -4.53
CA PRO A 389 -6.74 5.01 -3.11
C PRO A 389 -7.15 6.31 -2.39
N GLY A 390 -6.98 7.47 -3.03
CA GLY A 390 -7.42 8.75 -2.51
C GLY A 390 -8.94 8.86 -2.34
N TYR A 391 -9.37 9.99 -1.77
CA TYR A 391 -10.75 10.23 -1.36
C TYR A 391 -11.34 11.56 -1.86
N ILE A 392 -10.55 12.45 -2.47
CA ILE A 392 -11.09 13.73 -2.96
C ILE A 392 -12.22 13.53 -3.98
N ILE A 393 -12.13 12.55 -4.88
CA ILE A 393 -13.22 12.21 -5.79
C ILE A 393 -14.25 11.33 -5.09
N SER A 394 -13.83 10.22 -4.46
CA SER A 394 -14.76 9.19 -3.98
C SER A 394 -15.58 9.58 -2.75
N SER A 395 -15.05 10.47 -1.91
CA SER A 395 -15.73 10.94 -0.68
C SER A 395 -16.24 12.38 -0.83
N VAL A 396 -15.36 13.34 -1.15
CA VAL A 396 -15.76 14.76 -1.21
C VAL A 396 -16.73 15.03 -2.36
N HIS A 397 -16.55 14.34 -3.49
CA HIS A 397 -17.36 14.53 -4.70
C HIS A 397 -18.19 13.31 -5.11
N GLY A 398 -18.09 12.18 -4.39
CA GLY A 398 -18.64 10.89 -4.83
C GLY A 398 -20.17 10.79 -4.80
N SER A 399 -20.86 11.76 -4.18
CA SER A 399 -22.33 11.88 -4.25
C SER A 399 -22.84 12.59 -5.51
N ASN A 400 -21.94 13.12 -6.35
CA ASN A 400 -22.29 13.78 -7.60
C ASN A 400 -22.29 12.78 -8.76
N ASN A 401 -23.48 12.44 -9.25
CA ASN A 401 -23.64 11.47 -10.34
C ASN A 401 -22.83 11.82 -11.61
N THR A 402 -22.70 13.12 -11.95
CA THR A 402 -21.90 13.52 -13.12
C THR A 402 -20.43 13.13 -12.97
N ILE A 403 -19.90 13.17 -11.74
CA ILE A 403 -18.51 12.80 -11.44
C ILE A 403 -18.36 11.29 -11.41
N THR A 404 -19.29 10.54 -10.79
CA THR A 404 -19.24 9.07 -10.79
C THR A 404 -19.42 8.49 -12.19
N ASP A 405 -20.29 9.10 -13.01
CA ASP A 405 -20.44 8.75 -14.43
C ASP A 405 -19.16 9.03 -15.22
N ALA A 406 -18.42 10.08 -14.86
CA ALA A 406 -17.14 10.40 -15.47
C ALA A 406 -16.03 9.42 -15.07
N VAL A 407 -15.99 8.97 -13.81
CA VAL A 407 -15.10 7.89 -13.38
C VAL A 407 -15.40 6.61 -14.16
N LYS A 408 -16.67 6.22 -14.26
CA LYS A 408 -17.12 5.06 -15.04
C LYS A 408 -16.72 5.18 -16.52
N THR A 409 -16.89 6.37 -17.09
CA THR A 409 -16.49 6.66 -18.48
C THR A 409 -14.98 6.54 -18.68
N THR A 410 -14.17 7.04 -17.74
CA THR A 410 -12.71 6.88 -17.74
C THR A 410 -12.31 5.40 -17.65
N LEU A 411 -12.92 4.62 -16.74
CA LEU A 411 -12.62 3.19 -16.59
C LEU A 411 -12.93 2.40 -17.85
N TYR A 412 -14.10 2.60 -18.46
CA TYR A 412 -14.42 1.95 -19.75
C TYR A 412 -13.45 2.33 -20.87
N SER A 413 -13.02 3.60 -20.92
CA SER A 413 -12.03 4.06 -21.90
C SER A 413 -10.65 3.41 -21.69
N ARG A 414 -10.26 3.18 -20.44
CA ARG A 414 -8.98 2.55 -20.06
C ARG A 414 -8.93 1.05 -20.33
N GLY A 415 -10.07 0.43 -20.64
CA GLY A 415 -10.19 -0.99 -20.91
C GLY A 415 -9.78 -1.87 -19.73
N THR A 416 -9.58 -3.15 -19.99
CA THR A 416 -9.30 -4.16 -18.95
C THR A 416 -7.83 -4.29 -18.60
N GLY A 417 -6.97 -3.44 -19.16
CA GLY A 417 -5.51 -3.51 -18.94
C GLY A 417 -4.82 -4.71 -19.59
N VAL A 418 -5.51 -5.45 -20.48
CA VAL A 418 -4.90 -6.55 -21.26
C VAL A 418 -4.09 -5.99 -22.43
N GLU A 419 -4.60 -4.96 -23.09
CA GLU A 419 -4.00 -4.38 -24.30
C GLU A 419 -2.71 -3.61 -24.02
N ASP A 420 -2.54 -3.03 -22.82
CA ASP A 420 -1.30 -2.39 -22.39
C ASP A 420 -0.55 -3.23 -21.36
N SER A 421 0.49 -3.92 -21.83
CA SER A 421 1.47 -4.66 -21.03
C SER A 421 0.91 -5.82 -20.19
N ASN A 422 -0.41 -6.01 -20.17
CA ASN A 422 -1.12 -7.06 -19.46
C ASN A 422 -0.73 -7.15 -17.97
N THR A 423 -0.58 -6.03 -17.26
CA THR A 423 -0.06 -6.08 -15.89
C THR A 423 -1.08 -6.45 -14.84
N GLY A 424 -0.66 -7.19 -13.81
CA GLY A 424 -1.54 -7.61 -12.70
C GLY A 424 -1.99 -6.42 -11.87
N TRP A 425 -1.04 -5.57 -11.47
CA TRP A 425 -1.30 -4.38 -10.65
C TRP A 425 -2.31 -3.42 -11.30
N ALA A 426 -2.32 -3.31 -12.63
CA ALA A 426 -3.22 -2.42 -13.35
C ALA A 426 -4.67 -2.91 -13.34
N LYS A 427 -4.88 -4.22 -13.46
CA LYS A 427 -6.20 -4.88 -13.36
C LYS A 427 -6.75 -4.81 -11.94
N VAL A 428 -5.88 -5.06 -10.97
CA VAL A 428 -6.22 -4.96 -9.54
C VAL A 428 -6.62 -3.54 -9.14
N TRP A 429 -5.94 -2.50 -9.67
CA TRP A 429 -6.37 -1.11 -9.45
C TRP A 429 -7.76 -0.85 -10.06
N ARG A 430 -8.02 -1.34 -11.29
CA ARG A 430 -9.35 -1.24 -11.93
C ARG A 430 -10.43 -1.92 -11.10
N SER A 431 -10.16 -3.13 -10.59
CA SER A 431 -11.07 -3.87 -9.72
C SER A 431 -11.47 -3.06 -8.48
N ALA A 432 -10.50 -2.46 -7.78
CA ALA A 432 -10.77 -1.60 -6.63
C ALA A 432 -11.63 -0.37 -7.00
N CYS A 433 -11.34 0.27 -8.13
CA CYS A 433 -12.13 1.40 -8.64
C CYS A 433 -13.57 1.01 -8.96
N TRP A 434 -13.80 -0.16 -9.58
CA TRP A 434 -15.13 -0.67 -9.87
C TRP A 434 -15.91 -1.06 -8.62
N ALA A 435 -15.24 -1.63 -7.62
CA ALA A 435 -15.84 -1.95 -6.33
C ALA A 435 -16.37 -0.68 -5.63
N LEU A 436 -15.60 0.41 -5.67
CA LEU A 436 -16.02 1.72 -5.16
C LEU A 436 -17.21 2.33 -5.91
N LEU A 437 -17.44 1.95 -7.18
CA LEU A 437 -18.62 2.35 -7.94
C LEU A 437 -19.87 1.49 -7.64
N ASN A 438 -19.77 0.48 -6.76
CA ASN A 438 -20.80 -0.56 -6.57
C ASN A 438 -21.10 -1.35 -7.86
N VAL A 439 -20.12 -1.55 -8.74
CA VAL A 439 -20.30 -2.33 -9.97
C VAL A 439 -19.64 -3.70 -9.78
N THR A 440 -20.34 -4.57 -9.07
CA THR A 440 -19.87 -5.89 -8.65
C THR A 440 -19.33 -6.74 -9.80
N ASP A 441 -20.06 -6.83 -10.91
CA ASP A 441 -19.66 -7.67 -12.05
C ASP A 441 -18.33 -7.23 -12.66
N GLU A 442 -18.12 -5.93 -12.85
CA GLU A 442 -16.86 -5.39 -13.41
C GLU A 442 -15.71 -5.53 -12.40
N ALA A 443 -15.99 -5.27 -11.12
CA ALA A 443 -14.99 -5.40 -10.07
C ALA A 443 -14.49 -6.85 -9.96
N TYR A 444 -15.42 -7.82 -9.97
CA TYR A 444 -15.12 -9.24 -9.88
C TYR A 444 -14.45 -9.75 -11.16
N SER A 445 -14.93 -9.34 -12.33
CA SER A 445 -14.33 -9.69 -13.62
C SER A 445 -12.86 -9.24 -13.71
N GLU A 446 -12.54 -8.01 -13.30
CA GLU A 446 -11.15 -7.52 -13.28
C GLU A 446 -10.27 -8.26 -12.27
N LEU A 447 -10.80 -8.56 -11.08
CA LEU A 447 -10.10 -9.33 -10.05
C LEU A 447 -9.74 -10.73 -10.56
N SER A 448 -10.74 -11.46 -11.06
CA SER A 448 -10.55 -12.81 -11.58
C SER A 448 -9.70 -12.80 -12.85
N LEU A 449 -9.73 -11.73 -13.66
CA LEU A 449 -8.84 -11.57 -14.83
C LEU A 449 -7.38 -11.46 -14.40
N ALA A 450 -7.10 -10.65 -13.37
CA ALA A 450 -5.76 -10.55 -12.80
C ALA A 450 -5.26 -11.92 -12.32
N ILE A 451 -6.07 -12.65 -11.55
CA ILE A 451 -5.68 -13.99 -11.06
C ILE A 451 -5.40 -14.95 -12.23
N GLN A 452 -6.30 -14.99 -13.22
CA GLN A 452 -6.17 -15.87 -14.38
C GLN A 452 -4.91 -15.58 -15.20
N ASP A 453 -4.66 -14.30 -15.50
CA ASP A 453 -3.65 -13.92 -16.49
C ASP A 453 -2.30 -13.61 -15.87
N ASN A 454 -2.22 -13.27 -14.58
CA ASN A 454 -1.02 -12.73 -13.97
C ASN A 454 -0.42 -13.57 -12.83
N PHE A 455 -1.14 -14.51 -12.23
CA PHE A 455 -0.62 -15.24 -11.07
C PHE A 455 -0.04 -16.59 -11.50
N ALA A 456 1.24 -16.82 -11.17
CA ALA A 456 1.91 -18.09 -11.41
C ALA A 456 1.42 -19.19 -10.46
N GLU A 457 1.79 -20.45 -10.73
CA GLU A 457 1.36 -21.62 -9.94
C GLU A 457 1.76 -21.61 -8.45
N ASN A 458 2.70 -20.74 -8.06
CA ASN A 458 3.09 -20.51 -6.67
C ASN A 458 2.33 -19.33 -6.02
N GLY A 459 1.40 -18.71 -6.74
CA GLY A 459 0.62 -17.55 -6.31
C GLY A 459 1.33 -16.21 -6.46
N PHE A 460 2.53 -16.14 -7.03
CA PHE A 460 3.21 -14.86 -7.28
C PHE A 460 2.65 -14.16 -8.51
N ASP A 461 2.46 -12.84 -8.41
CA ASP A 461 2.14 -11.99 -9.55
C ASP A 461 3.33 -11.88 -10.51
N MET A 462 3.02 -12.03 -11.80
CA MET A 462 3.96 -11.98 -12.90
C MET A 462 3.58 -10.78 -13.73
N TYR A 463 4.55 -9.88 -13.93
CA TYR A 463 4.32 -8.53 -14.46
C TYR A 463 3.46 -8.50 -15.72
N SER A 464 3.59 -9.48 -16.63
CA SER A 464 2.75 -9.58 -17.84
C SER A 464 2.11 -10.97 -18.02
N GLY A 465 1.89 -11.71 -16.92
CA GLY A 465 1.50 -13.13 -16.96
C GLY A 465 2.67 -14.09 -17.14
N SER A 466 3.87 -13.55 -17.27
CA SER A 466 5.14 -14.24 -17.29
C SER A 466 6.17 -13.41 -16.53
N PRO A 467 7.33 -13.99 -16.13
CA PRO A 467 8.38 -13.25 -15.46
C PRO A 467 8.68 -11.90 -16.14
N PRO A 468 9.05 -10.87 -15.36
CA PRO A 468 9.50 -10.96 -13.97
C PRO A 468 8.36 -11.04 -12.93
N PHE A 469 8.68 -11.63 -11.78
CA PHE A 469 7.87 -11.50 -10.56
C PHE A 469 7.86 -10.05 -10.09
N GLN A 470 6.66 -9.56 -9.78
CA GLN A 470 6.38 -8.29 -9.13
C GLN A 470 5.36 -8.55 -8.02
N ILE A 471 5.55 -7.98 -6.83
CA ILE A 471 4.71 -8.30 -5.68
C ILE A 471 3.48 -7.39 -5.55
N ASP A 472 3.47 -6.29 -6.28
CA ASP A 472 2.47 -5.23 -6.15
C ASP A 472 1.04 -5.77 -6.33
N ALA A 473 0.77 -6.57 -7.36
CA ALA A 473 -0.58 -7.14 -7.53
C ALA A 473 -0.96 -8.16 -6.45
N ASN A 474 -0.01 -8.87 -5.83
CA ASN A 474 -0.31 -9.73 -4.68
C ASN A 474 -0.88 -8.92 -3.50
N PHE A 475 -0.33 -7.74 -3.23
CA PHE A 475 -0.82 -6.85 -2.17
C PHE A 475 -2.05 -6.07 -2.59
N GLY A 476 -2.07 -5.59 -3.83
CA GLY A 476 -3.21 -4.87 -4.38
C GLY A 476 -4.46 -5.74 -4.42
N LEU A 477 -4.34 -7.05 -4.66
CA LEU A 477 -5.46 -8.00 -4.67
C LEU A 477 -6.20 -7.98 -3.33
N VAL A 478 -5.45 -7.94 -2.22
CA VAL A 478 -6.02 -7.74 -0.87
C VAL A 478 -6.78 -6.41 -0.81
N GLY A 479 -6.20 -5.32 -1.32
CA GLY A 479 -6.82 -4.00 -1.39
C GLY A 479 -8.14 -3.98 -2.18
N ALA A 480 -8.16 -4.58 -3.37
CA ALA A 480 -9.35 -4.67 -4.22
C ALA A 480 -10.46 -5.48 -3.56
N MET A 481 -10.13 -6.63 -2.96
CA MET A 481 -11.10 -7.43 -2.21
C MET A 481 -11.64 -6.68 -0.99
N ILE A 482 -10.81 -5.93 -0.26
CA ILE A 482 -11.29 -5.05 0.82
C ILE A 482 -12.28 -4.01 0.28
N GLN A 483 -12.06 -3.41 -0.89
CA GLN A 483 -13.02 -2.46 -1.48
C GLN A 483 -14.35 -3.09 -1.89
N MET A 484 -14.39 -4.40 -2.15
CA MET A 484 -15.64 -5.15 -2.37
C MET A 484 -16.39 -5.41 -1.07
N LEU A 485 -15.65 -5.62 0.02
CA LEU A 485 -16.18 -5.94 1.35
C LEU A 485 -16.63 -4.71 2.14
N ILE A 486 -15.92 -3.58 2.03
CA ILE A 486 -16.24 -2.37 2.80
C ILE A 486 -15.84 -1.10 2.04
N ARG A 487 -16.64 -0.06 2.25
CA ARG A 487 -16.30 1.32 1.95
C ARG A 487 -16.33 2.15 3.22
N ASP A 488 -15.15 2.39 3.75
CA ASP A 488 -14.87 3.29 4.87
C ASP A 488 -13.88 4.35 4.39
N LEU A 489 -14.43 5.39 3.74
CA LEU A 489 -13.64 6.44 3.10
C LEU A 489 -13.29 7.54 4.11
N ASP A 490 -12.14 8.17 3.89
CA ASP A 490 -11.73 9.34 4.63
C ASP A 490 -12.72 10.52 4.42
N ARG A 491 -12.76 11.45 5.36
CA ARG A 491 -13.59 12.67 5.32
C ARG A 491 -12.66 13.86 5.18
N SER A 492 -13.07 14.88 4.43
CA SER A 492 -12.32 16.14 4.40
C SER A 492 -12.25 16.78 5.79
N ASN A 493 -11.24 17.63 6.04
CA ASN A 493 -11.17 18.46 7.23
C ASN A 493 -12.43 19.29 7.47
N ALA A 494 -13.06 19.78 6.40
CA ALA A 494 -14.33 20.49 6.51
C ALA A 494 -15.45 19.59 7.07
N ASP A 495 -15.56 18.37 6.55
CA ASP A 495 -16.55 17.39 7.01
C ASP A 495 -16.26 16.94 8.46
N ALA A 496 -15.02 16.59 8.77
CA ALA A 496 -14.58 16.16 10.09
C ALA A 496 -14.85 17.23 11.16
N THR A 497 -14.51 18.50 10.88
CA THR A 497 -14.72 19.61 11.82
C THR A 497 -16.18 20.06 11.94
N SER A 498 -17.02 19.78 10.93
CA SER A 498 -18.46 20.04 10.99
C SER A 498 -19.25 19.04 11.84
N GLY A 499 -18.60 17.94 12.26
CA GLY A 499 -19.25 16.85 13.00
C GLY A 499 -20.09 15.92 12.12
N LYS A 500 -19.82 15.88 10.80
CA LYS A 500 -20.48 14.94 9.88
C LYS A 500 -20.17 13.51 10.32
N ILE A 501 -21.19 12.66 10.38
CA ILE A 501 -21.09 11.26 10.82
C ILE A 501 -20.24 10.47 9.82
N GLN A 502 -19.39 9.56 10.31
CA GLN A 502 -18.68 8.60 9.45
C GLN A 502 -19.69 7.58 8.91
N ALA A 503 -19.85 7.52 7.59
CA ALA A 503 -20.73 6.56 6.92
C ALA A 503 -19.90 5.38 6.42
N VAL A 504 -20.22 4.18 6.90
CA VAL A 504 -19.54 2.94 6.52
C VAL A 504 -20.50 2.06 5.75
N LEU A 505 -20.17 1.75 4.50
CA LEU A 505 -20.97 0.83 3.68
C LEU A 505 -20.32 -0.55 3.67
N LEU A 506 -21.03 -1.54 4.22
CA LEU A 506 -20.66 -2.95 4.25
C LEU A 506 -21.18 -3.65 2.99
N GLY A 507 -20.33 -4.47 2.39
CA GLY A 507 -20.58 -5.21 1.16
C GLY A 507 -21.00 -4.36 -0.04
N PRO A 508 -20.29 -3.27 -0.41
CA PRO A 508 -20.65 -2.46 -1.57
C PRO A 508 -20.66 -3.25 -2.89
N ALA A 509 -19.81 -4.28 -3.02
CA ALA A 509 -19.61 -5.00 -4.27
C ALA A 509 -19.19 -6.46 -4.06
N ILE A 510 -19.79 -7.17 -3.09
CA ILE A 510 -19.56 -8.61 -2.88
C ILE A 510 -20.20 -9.38 -4.04
N PRO A 511 -19.45 -10.20 -4.80
CA PRO A 511 -20.00 -11.03 -5.86
C PRO A 511 -20.78 -12.20 -5.28
N ALA A 512 -21.85 -12.64 -5.97
CA ALA A 512 -22.61 -13.83 -5.58
C ALA A 512 -21.75 -15.10 -5.52
N ALA A 513 -20.62 -15.14 -6.22
CA ALA A 513 -19.63 -16.23 -6.10
C ALA A 513 -19.09 -16.38 -4.67
N TRP A 514 -19.07 -15.30 -3.88
CA TRP A 514 -18.61 -15.28 -2.49
C TRP A 514 -19.72 -15.54 -1.48
N GLY A 515 -20.94 -15.91 -1.93
CA GLY A 515 -22.12 -16.09 -1.08
C GLY A 515 -21.89 -16.95 0.17
N ASP A 516 -22.63 -16.64 1.24
CA ASP A 516 -22.50 -17.31 2.55
C ASP A 516 -21.10 -17.17 3.17
N GLY A 517 -20.55 -15.96 3.08
CA GLY A 517 -19.21 -15.64 3.56
C GLY A 517 -19.19 -14.70 4.77
N SER A 518 -18.01 -14.51 5.34
CA SER A 518 -17.84 -13.61 6.49
C SER A 518 -16.45 -12.99 6.55
N VAL A 519 -16.36 -11.86 7.25
CA VAL A 519 -15.11 -11.22 7.63
C VAL A 519 -15.08 -10.92 9.12
N ASP A 520 -13.93 -11.16 9.75
CA ASP A 520 -13.65 -10.86 11.14
C ASP A 520 -12.36 -10.04 11.26
N GLY A 521 -12.38 -9.00 12.10
CA GLY A 521 -11.18 -8.20 12.40
C GLY A 521 -10.90 -7.05 11.44
N LEU A 522 -11.87 -6.63 10.62
CA LEU A 522 -11.69 -5.54 9.67
C LEU A 522 -11.60 -4.20 10.42
N ARG A 523 -10.49 -3.46 10.25
CA ARG A 523 -10.25 -2.18 10.92
C ARG A 523 -11.02 -1.04 10.27
N LEU A 524 -11.46 -0.08 11.09
CA LEU A 524 -12.14 1.14 10.66
C LEU A 524 -11.27 2.38 10.86
N ARG A 525 -11.43 3.38 9.99
CA ARG A 525 -10.94 4.75 10.14
C ARG A 525 -11.47 5.38 11.43
N ASP A 526 -10.82 6.41 11.94
CA ASP A 526 -10.96 6.94 13.30
C ASP A 526 -10.77 5.90 14.44
N GLY A 527 -10.33 4.68 14.13
CA GLY A 527 -10.24 3.56 15.05
C GLY A 527 -11.49 2.68 15.14
N GLY A 528 -11.27 1.41 15.51
CA GLY A 528 -12.33 0.42 15.70
C GLY A 528 -12.16 -0.80 14.80
N VAL A 529 -13.05 -1.77 14.98
CA VAL A 529 -13.09 -3.04 14.24
C VAL A 529 -14.54 -3.39 13.94
N VAL A 530 -14.81 -3.94 12.75
CA VAL A 530 -16.09 -4.51 12.38
C VAL A 530 -15.90 -5.94 11.86
N SER A 531 -16.86 -6.79 12.19
CA SER A 531 -16.98 -8.16 11.68
C SER A 531 -18.41 -8.34 11.17
N PHE A 532 -18.59 -9.00 10.03
CA PHE A 532 -19.91 -9.16 9.43
C PHE A 532 -20.00 -10.42 8.56
N HIS A 533 -21.24 -10.84 8.31
CA HIS A 533 -21.61 -11.96 7.47
C HIS A 533 -22.57 -11.48 6.38
N TRP A 534 -22.57 -12.16 5.23
CA TRP A 534 -23.47 -11.88 4.12
C TRP A 534 -24.10 -13.16 3.57
N ASP A 535 -25.27 -13.01 2.97
CA ASP A 535 -26.04 -14.11 2.41
C ASP A 535 -25.50 -14.59 1.04
N GLU A 536 -26.21 -15.54 0.43
CA GLU A 536 -25.87 -16.12 -0.89
C GLU A 536 -25.81 -15.08 -2.02
N ASP A 537 -26.50 -13.94 -1.89
CA ASP A 537 -26.55 -12.87 -2.88
C ASP A 537 -25.47 -11.79 -2.61
N GLY A 538 -24.62 -11.99 -1.60
CA GLY A 538 -23.59 -11.03 -1.20
C GLY A 538 -24.12 -9.86 -0.36
N VAL A 539 -25.35 -9.95 0.16
CA VAL A 539 -25.95 -8.89 0.98
C VAL A 539 -25.63 -9.14 2.45
N VAL A 540 -25.02 -8.13 3.09
CA VAL A 540 -24.68 -8.20 4.52
C VAL A 540 -25.95 -8.28 5.36
N ASP A 541 -26.07 -9.34 6.16
CA ASP A 541 -27.27 -9.65 6.96
C ASP A 541 -27.05 -9.47 8.47
N SER A 542 -25.78 -9.41 8.91
CA SER A 542 -25.42 -9.27 10.31
C SER A 542 -24.01 -8.69 10.46
N CYS A 543 -23.83 -7.84 11.47
CA CYS A 543 -22.55 -7.23 11.77
C CYS A 543 -22.38 -6.98 13.28
N LYS A 544 -21.13 -6.82 13.70
CA LYS A 544 -20.71 -6.45 15.06
C LYS A 544 -19.54 -5.48 14.96
N ALA A 545 -19.55 -4.42 15.75
CA ALA A 545 -18.47 -3.45 15.74
C ALA A 545 -17.97 -3.15 17.16
N ASP A 546 -16.64 -3.16 17.35
CA ASP A 546 -15.99 -2.59 18.52
C ASP A 546 -15.46 -1.20 18.16
N LEU A 547 -16.12 -0.16 18.68
CA LEU A 547 -15.78 1.23 18.48
C LEU A 547 -15.06 1.86 19.69
N SER A 548 -14.63 1.05 20.67
CA SER A 548 -13.99 1.54 21.90
C SER A 548 -12.67 2.25 21.67
N ALA A 549 -12.00 1.96 20.54
CA ALA A 549 -10.78 2.63 20.11
C ALA A 549 -11.01 4.03 19.51
N ARG A 550 -12.26 4.42 19.22
CA ARG A 550 -12.58 5.76 18.70
C ARG A 550 -12.47 6.82 19.78
N GLY A 551 -11.93 7.98 19.43
CA GLY A 551 -11.89 9.14 20.32
C GLY A 551 -13.30 9.63 20.71
N SER A 552 -13.45 10.15 21.93
CA SER A 552 -14.74 10.64 22.45
C SER A 552 -15.38 11.76 21.60
N ASP A 553 -14.56 12.52 20.89
CA ASP A 553 -14.97 13.63 20.02
C ASP A 553 -15.48 13.18 18.64
N VAL A 554 -15.29 11.90 18.25
CA VAL A 554 -15.59 11.36 16.90
C VAL A 554 -16.80 10.41 16.90
N SER A 555 -17.70 10.56 17.88
CA SER A 555 -18.52 9.46 18.40
C SER A 555 -19.79 9.07 17.61
N ARG A 556 -19.82 9.16 16.27
CA ARG A 556 -20.90 8.53 15.48
C ARG A 556 -20.38 7.90 14.18
N VAL A 557 -20.58 6.58 14.09
CA VAL A 557 -20.51 5.79 12.87
C VAL A 557 -21.92 5.36 12.53
N GLU A 558 -22.28 5.43 11.25
CA GLU A 558 -23.51 4.83 10.75
C GLU A 558 -23.15 3.77 9.72
N PHE A 559 -23.64 2.55 9.95
CA PHE A 559 -23.40 1.42 9.06
C PHE A 559 -24.56 1.26 8.10
N TYR A 560 -24.21 1.04 6.84
CA TYR A 560 -25.11 0.80 5.73
C TYR A 560 -24.75 -0.51 5.06
N VAL A 561 -25.71 -1.13 4.39
CA VAL A 561 -25.49 -2.27 3.49
C VAL A 561 -25.81 -1.89 2.05
N ALA A 562 -25.44 -2.73 1.09
CA ALA A 562 -25.81 -2.57 -0.31
C ALA A 562 -27.30 -2.22 -0.47
N GLY A 563 -27.60 -1.22 -1.31
CA GLY A 563 -28.96 -0.67 -1.43
C GLY A 563 -29.30 0.45 -0.43
N GLY A 564 -28.37 0.81 0.46
CA GLY A 564 -28.45 2.00 1.32
C GLY A 564 -29.30 1.82 2.58
N GLN A 565 -29.62 0.57 2.96
CA GLN A 565 -30.33 0.29 4.20
C GLN A 565 -29.37 0.39 5.38
N THR A 566 -29.80 1.01 6.47
CA THR A 566 -29.03 1.06 7.72
C THR A 566 -29.03 -0.30 8.40
N ILE A 567 -27.88 -0.72 8.95
CA ILE A 567 -27.74 -1.94 9.75
C ILE A 567 -27.18 -1.60 11.14
N ASP A 568 -27.70 -2.24 12.19
CA ASP A 568 -27.21 -2.03 13.56
C ASP A 568 -26.09 -3.04 13.87
N CYS A 569 -24.85 -2.55 13.87
CA CYS A 569 -23.69 -3.33 14.29
C CYS A 569 -23.50 -3.18 15.80
N ALA A 570 -24.32 -3.88 16.57
CA ALA A 570 -24.28 -3.82 18.03
C ALA A 570 -22.86 -4.15 18.56
N SER A 571 -22.46 -3.42 19.62
CA SER A 571 -21.20 -3.70 20.33
C SER A 571 -21.26 -5.10 20.97
N PRO A 572 -20.21 -5.92 20.82
CA PRO A 572 -20.17 -7.29 21.35
C PRO A 572 -20.32 -7.40 22.88
#